data_AF-A0A9D5FV37-F1
#
_entry.id   AF-A0A9D5FV37-F1
#
_cell.length_a   1.000
_cell.length_b   1.000
_cell.length_c   1.000
_cell.angle_alpha   90.00
_cell.angle_beta   90.00
_cell.angle_gamma   90.00
#
_symmetry.space_group_name_H-M   'P 1'
#
loop_
_entity.id
_entity.type
_entity.pdbx_description
1 polymer ?
#
loop_
_entity_poly.entity_id
_entity_poly.type
_entity_poly.pdbx_seq_one_letter_code
_entity_poly.pdbx_strand_id
1 'polypeptide(L)'
;MKTLLTTLACTLLLAACNKPAPTDSVESLLANPERLKEVRAQCKANHDKAGDALCNRASEATRRRFMGSGTPYTPAPPAAPASAAKD
;
A
#
# COMPACT_ATOMS: atom_id res chain seq x y z
N MET A 1 5.00 -24.63 34.73
CA MET A 1 5.69 -24.94 33.44
C MET A 1 4.72 -25.23 32.30
N LYS A 2 3.69 -26.08 32.48
CA LYS A 2 2.69 -26.37 31.44
C LYS A 2 1.99 -25.12 30.88
N THR A 3 1.55 -24.20 31.75
CA THR A 3 0.88 -22.94 31.37
C THR A 3 1.80 -21.97 30.61
N LEU A 4 3.10 -21.98 30.91
CA LEU A 4 4.10 -21.20 30.16
C LEU A 4 4.34 -21.78 28.76
N LEU A 5 4.28 -23.10 28.62
CA LEU A 5 4.39 -23.77 27.32
C LEU A 5 3.18 -23.50 26.43
N THR A 6 1.96 -23.48 26.98
CA THR A 6 0.75 -23.17 26.21
C THR A 6 0.68 -21.71 25.77
N THR A 7 1.07 -20.76 26.64
CA THR A 7 1.10 -19.33 26.24
C THR A 7 2.18 -19.05 25.20
N LEU A 8 3.35 -19.69 25.31
CA LEU A 8 4.41 -19.59 24.31
C LEU A 8 4.02 -20.21 22.96
N ALA A 9 3.35 -21.37 22.97
CA ALA A 9 2.85 -22.00 21.74
C ALA A 9 1.78 -21.15 21.05
N CYS A 10 0.84 -20.56 21.82
CA CYS A 10 -0.18 -19.67 21.27
C CYS A 10 0.43 -18.45 20.56
N THR A 11 1.39 -17.77 21.20
CA THR A 11 2.01 -16.57 20.59
C THR A 11 2.76 -16.89 19.28
N LEU A 12 3.38 -18.07 19.18
CA LEU A 12 4.03 -18.54 17.95
C LEU A 12 3.03 -18.86 16.83
N LEU A 13 1.88 -19.46 17.15
CA LEU A 13 0.78 -19.71 16.19
C LEU A 13 0.18 -18.40 15.66
N LEU A 14 -0.04 -17.41 16.53
CA LEU A 14 -0.53 -16.09 16.14
C LEU A 14 0.46 -15.32 15.25
N ALA A 15 1.77 -15.53 15.43
CA ALA A 15 2.80 -14.93 14.58
C ALA A 15 2.87 -15.57 13.18
N ALA A 16 2.55 -16.86 13.04
CA ALA A 16 2.49 -17.55 11.76
C ALA A 16 1.30 -17.09 10.88
N CYS A 17 0.19 -16.68 11.49
CA CYS A 17 -0.92 -15.99 10.82
C CYS A 17 -0.59 -14.54 10.41
N ASN A 18 0.54 -14.00 10.84
CA ASN A 18 0.97 -12.64 10.54
C ASN A 18 1.93 -12.55 9.35
N LYS A 19 2.13 -13.66 8.62
CA LYS A 19 2.79 -13.62 7.31
C LYS A 19 1.82 -12.95 6.34
N PRO A 20 2.19 -11.83 5.67
CA PRO A 20 1.34 -11.25 4.65
C PRO A 20 1.09 -12.34 3.63
N ALA A 21 -0.15 -12.80 3.58
CA ALA A 21 -0.54 -13.88 2.71
C ALA A 21 -0.22 -13.47 1.26
N PRO A 22 -0.10 -14.43 0.33
CA PRO A 22 0.02 -14.11 -1.09
C PRO A 22 -1.10 -13.16 -1.60
N THR A 23 -2.16 -12.99 -0.80
CA THR A 23 -3.29 -12.08 -0.97
C THR A 23 -3.02 -10.61 -0.65
N ASP A 24 -1.83 -10.18 -0.22
CA ASP A 24 -1.54 -8.75 0.04
C ASP A 24 -0.83 -8.06 -1.16
N SER A 25 -1.06 -8.53 -2.39
CA SER A 25 -0.68 -7.81 -3.62
C SER A 25 -1.51 -6.55 -3.82
N VAL A 26 -1.05 -5.61 -4.65
CA VAL A 26 -1.80 -4.37 -4.95
C VAL A 26 -3.18 -4.72 -5.50
N GLU A 27 -3.26 -5.60 -6.49
CA GLU A 27 -4.51 -6.04 -7.12
C GLU A 27 -5.45 -6.74 -6.12
N SER A 28 -4.92 -7.55 -5.21
CA SER A 28 -5.75 -8.20 -4.20
C SER A 28 -6.25 -7.22 -3.14
N LEU A 29 -5.43 -6.25 -2.72
CA LEU A 29 -5.83 -5.19 -1.80
C LEU A 29 -6.83 -4.21 -2.44
N LEU A 30 -6.78 -4.05 -3.77
CA LEU A 30 -7.80 -3.33 -4.54
C LEU A 30 -9.15 -4.06 -4.52
N ALA A 31 -9.11 -5.38 -4.74
CA ALA A 31 -10.30 -6.23 -4.74
C ALA A 31 -10.91 -6.42 -3.34
N ASN A 32 -10.12 -6.28 -2.27
CA ASN A 32 -10.52 -6.56 -0.89
C ASN A 32 -10.36 -5.33 0.03
N PRO A 33 -11.36 -4.42 0.08
CA PRO A 33 -11.24 -3.15 0.80
C PRO A 33 -11.15 -3.29 2.33
N GLU A 34 -11.78 -4.31 2.92
CA GLU A 34 -11.66 -4.58 4.36
C GLU A 34 -10.23 -5.02 4.71
N ARG A 35 -9.62 -5.88 3.90
CA ARG A 35 -8.22 -6.30 4.09
C ARG A 35 -7.26 -5.11 3.96
N LEU A 36 -7.49 -4.24 2.98
CA LEU A 36 -6.70 -3.01 2.83
C LEU A 36 -6.79 -2.11 4.07
N LYS A 37 -7.95 -2.01 4.72
CA LYS A 37 -8.13 -1.23 5.95
C LYS A 37 -7.29 -1.79 7.10
N GLU A 38 -7.29 -3.12 7.29
CA GLU A 38 -6.47 -3.79 8.30
C GLU A 38 -4.98 -3.57 8.07
N VAL A 39 -4.50 -3.77 6.84
CA VAL A 39 -3.07 -3.59 6.50
C VAL A 39 -2.64 -2.14 6.74
N ARG A 40 -3.49 -1.16 6.41
CA ARG A 40 -3.22 0.26 6.71
C ARG A 40 -3.16 0.53 8.21
N ALA A 41 -4.05 -0.07 9.00
CA ALA A 41 -4.02 0.04 10.45
C ALA A 41 -2.73 -0.58 11.02
N GLN A 42 -2.30 -1.72 10.49
CA GLN A 42 -1.05 -2.37 10.87
C GLN A 42 0.18 -1.50 10.55
N CYS A 43 0.24 -0.94 9.34
CA CYS A 43 1.31 -0.02 8.93
C CYS A 43 1.38 1.24 9.80
N LYS A 44 0.23 1.78 10.23
CA LYS A 44 0.17 2.91 11.16
C LYS A 44 0.64 2.53 12.57
N ALA A 45 0.30 1.33 13.03
CA ALA A 45 0.57 0.89 14.38
C ALA A 45 2.03 0.44 14.59
N ASN A 46 2.61 -0.30 13.64
CA ASN A 46 3.96 -0.83 13.72
C ASN A 46 4.55 -1.02 12.30
N HIS A 47 5.07 0.07 11.73
CA HIS A 47 5.67 0.07 10.40
C HIS A 47 6.85 -0.91 10.29
N ASP A 48 7.76 -0.91 11.27
CA ASP A 48 8.95 -1.78 11.27
C ASP A 48 8.59 -3.28 11.22
N LYS A 49 7.47 -3.66 11.84
CA LYS A 49 6.97 -5.04 11.83
C LYS A 49 6.24 -5.39 10.53
N ALA A 50 5.52 -4.42 9.95
CA ALA A 50 4.76 -4.60 8.72
C ALA A 50 5.67 -4.65 7.48
N GLY A 51 6.72 -3.82 7.49
CA GLY A 51 7.70 -3.67 6.42
C GLY A 51 7.25 -2.75 5.29
N ASP A 52 8.20 -1.97 4.76
CA ASP A 52 7.99 -0.97 3.72
C ASP A 52 7.28 -1.54 2.48
N ALA A 53 7.66 -2.75 2.05
CA ALA A 53 7.08 -3.39 0.87
C ALA A 53 5.58 -3.65 1.02
N LEU A 54 5.09 -3.98 2.22
CA LEU A 54 3.66 -4.18 2.46
C LEU A 54 2.93 -2.83 2.53
N CYS A 55 3.51 -1.87 3.23
CA CYS A 55 2.91 -0.53 3.38
C CYS A 55 2.87 0.25 2.07
N ASN A 56 3.87 0.09 1.21
CA ASN A 56 3.89 0.65 -0.14
C ASN A 56 2.79 0.04 -1.02
N ARG A 57 2.60 -1.29 -0.98
CA ARG A 57 1.51 -1.94 -1.71
C ARG A 57 0.13 -1.48 -1.24
N ALA A 58 -0.08 -1.34 0.07
CA ALA A 58 -1.32 -0.78 0.62
C ALA A 58 -1.54 0.69 0.23
N SER A 59 -0.47 1.48 0.19
CA SER A 59 -0.51 2.87 -0.26
C SER A 59 -0.84 2.98 -1.74
N GLU A 60 -0.26 2.12 -2.57
CA GLU A 60 -0.55 2.07 -4.00
C GLU A 60 -1.98 1.59 -4.27
N ALA A 61 -2.45 0.54 -3.60
CA ALA A 61 -3.84 0.10 -3.71
C ALA A 61 -4.80 1.24 -3.31
N THR A 62 -4.50 1.94 -2.22
CA THR A 62 -5.26 3.14 -1.84
C THR A 62 -5.25 4.19 -2.95
N ARG A 63 -4.08 4.59 -3.44
CA ARG A 63 -3.93 5.56 -4.52
C ARG A 63 -4.76 5.16 -5.73
N ARG A 64 -4.64 3.92 -6.20
CA ARG A 64 -5.35 3.41 -7.38
C ARG A 64 -6.87 3.39 -7.20
N ARG A 65 -7.41 3.16 -5.99
CA ARG A 65 -8.86 3.26 -5.73
C ARG A 65 -9.39 4.68 -5.89
N PHE A 66 -8.61 5.69 -5.51
CA PHE A 66 -9.05 7.09 -5.53
C PHE A 66 -8.67 7.82 -6.82
N MET A 67 -7.49 7.54 -7.37
CA MET A 67 -6.91 8.24 -8.53
C MET A 67 -6.91 7.39 -9.81
N GLY A 68 -7.32 6.11 -9.74
CA GLY A 68 -7.16 5.17 -10.85
C GLY A 68 -5.68 4.86 -11.13
N SER A 69 -5.38 4.40 -12.34
CA SER A 69 -3.99 4.21 -12.80
C SER A 69 -3.20 5.54 -12.93
N GLY A 70 -3.91 6.68 -12.89
CA GLY A 70 -3.39 7.98 -13.26
C GLY A 70 -3.35 8.16 -14.78
N THR A 71 -3.17 9.41 -15.21
CA THR A 71 -2.87 9.78 -16.60
C THR A 71 -1.39 10.14 -16.71
N PRO A 72 -0.67 9.63 -17.73
CA PRO A 72 0.69 10.09 -18.01
C PRO A 72 0.70 11.61 -18.22
N TYR A 73 1.74 12.28 -17.71
CA TYR A 73 1.94 13.70 -17.98
C TYR A 73 2.24 13.90 -19.46
N THR A 74 1.40 14.69 -20.14
CA THR A 74 1.62 15.12 -21.51
C THR A 74 2.01 16.59 -21.48
N PRO A 75 3.32 16.92 -21.61
CA PRO A 75 3.73 18.32 -21.66
C PRO A 75 3.14 19.02 -22.87
N ALA A 76 2.72 20.27 -22.68
CA ALA A 76 2.41 21.14 -23.80
C ALA A 76 3.69 21.38 -24.64
N PRO A 77 3.59 21.46 -25.97
CA PRO A 77 4.69 21.95 -26.79
C PRO A 77 5.16 23.32 -26.28
N PRO A 78 6.47 23.61 -26.28
CA PRO A 78 6.96 24.92 -25.87
C PRO A 78 6.25 26.01 -26.67
N ALA A 79 5.77 27.06 -25.97
CA ALA A 79 5.08 28.16 -26.61
C ALA A 79 5.99 28.77 -27.69
N ALA A 80 5.49 28.88 -28.92
CA ALA A 80 6.18 29.61 -29.97
C ALA A 80 6.45 31.05 -29.48
N PRO A 81 7.64 31.61 -29.70
CA PRO A 81 7.91 32.99 -29.31
C PRO A 81 6.84 33.88 -29.95
N ALA A 82 6.20 34.74 -29.14
CA ALA A 82 5.19 35.67 -29.59
C ALA A 82 5.76 36.42 -30.80
N SER A 83 5.20 36.14 -31.98
CA SER A 83 5.57 36.78 -33.22
C SER A 83 5.55 38.28 -32.98
N ALA A 84 6.70 38.91 -33.23
CA ALA A 84 6.93 40.33 -33.07
C ALA A 84 5.77 41.15 -33.64
N ALA A 85 5.49 42.25 -32.94
CA ALA A 85 4.66 43.36 -33.38
C ALA A 85 4.77 43.57 -34.90
N LYS A 86 3.61 43.73 -35.54
CA LYS A 86 3.56 44.35 -36.85
C LYS A 86 2.64 45.55 -36.73
N ASP A 87 3.24 46.71 -36.95
CA ASP A 87 2.64 48.02 -37.11
C ASP A 87 1.45 48.01 -38.09
#